data_AF-A0A7Z9S0E2-F1
#
_entry.id   AF-A0A7Z9S0E2-F1
#
_cell.length_a   1.000
_cell.length_b   1.000
_cell.length_c   1.000
_cell.angle_alpha   90.00
_cell.angle_beta   90.00
_cell.angle_gamma   90.00
#
_symmetry.space_group_name_H-M   'P 1'
#
loop_
_entity.id
_entity.type
_entity.pdbx_description
1 polymer ?
#
loop_
_entity_poly.entity_id
_entity_poly.type
_entity_poly.pdbx_seq_one_letter_code
_entity_poly.pdbx_strand_id
1 'polypeptide(L)'
;LSGSKCNLLIDKEGHMVTCCGDTKSIDQQTISALVAGSYAATREMAKLLGEDEFSVLFHQGKRDSIQLSVVGDRTIMATVFDNQTTVGMVRLYSKSACENMEKIFEEIGTRPANKATLDAEFGDSARGALDFFFSE
;
A
#
# COMPACT_ATOMS: atom_id res chain seq x y z
N LEU A 1 6.20 -9.11 16.17
CA LEU A 1 5.49 -10.39 16.03
C LEU A 1 6.02 -11.21 14.85
N SER A 2 6.22 -10.63 13.66
CA SER A 2 6.93 -11.32 12.55
C SER A 2 8.45 -11.15 12.55
N GLY A 3 9.01 -10.12 13.20
CA GLY A 3 10.42 -9.74 13.06
C GLY A 3 10.69 -8.78 11.89
N SER A 4 9.66 -8.31 11.20
CA SER A 4 9.77 -7.30 10.14
C SER A 4 10.36 -5.98 10.64
N LYS A 5 11.19 -5.34 9.81
CA LYS A 5 11.71 -3.99 10.04
C LYS A 5 10.62 -2.94 9.90
N CYS A 6 9.84 -3.01 8.82
CA CYS A 6 8.71 -2.11 8.60
C CYS A 6 7.64 -2.76 7.71
N ASN A 7 6.45 -2.19 7.77
CA ASN A 7 5.33 -2.51 6.89
C ASN A 7 4.77 -1.21 6.31
N LEU A 8 4.47 -1.25 5.01
CA LEU A 8 3.94 -0.14 4.24
C LEU A 8 2.63 -0.61 3.62
N LEU A 9 1.57 0.17 3.77
CA LEU A 9 0.32 -0.05 3.06
C LEU A 9 0.24 0.97 1.93
N ILE A 10 0.17 0.48 0.70
CA ILE A 10 0.29 1.27 -0.52
C ILE A 10 -0.95 1.01 -1.36
N ASP A 11 -1.53 2.03 -1.98
CA ASP A 11 -2.60 1.81 -2.95
C ASP A 11 -2.03 1.34 -4.31
N LYS A 12 -2.86 0.75 -5.17
CA LYS A 12 -2.42 0.27 -6.49
C LYS A 12 -1.97 1.39 -7.44
N GLU A 13 -2.19 2.67 -7.11
CA GLU A 13 -1.76 3.84 -7.88
C GLU A 13 -0.36 4.34 -7.45
N GLY A 14 0.18 3.82 -6.35
CA GLY A 14 1.52 4.13 -5.85
C GLY A 14 1.54 5.18 -4.75
N HIS A 15 0.39 5.51 -4.16
CA HIS A 15 0.36 6.37 -2.98
C HIS A 15 0.53 5.57 -1.70
N MET A 16 1.32 6.13 -0.77
CA MET A 16 1.43 5.59 0.58
C MET A 16 0.13 5.86 1.35
N VAL A 17 -0.53 4.82 1.84
CA VAL A 17 -1.70 4.93 2.73
C VAL A 17 -1.24 5.12 4.18
N THR A 18 -0.37 4.23 4.65
CA THR A 18 0.21 4.29 5.99
C THR A 18 1.46 3.42 6.11
N CYS A 19 2.23 3.62 7.17
CA CYS A 19 3.42 2.82 7.45
C CYS A 19 3.61 2.59 8.96
N CYS A 20 4.34 1.52 9.31
CA CYS A 20 4.76 1.25 10.68
C CYS A 20 6.12 0.55 10.73
N GLY A 21 6.82 0.69 11.88
CA GLY A 21 8.16 0.15 12.09
C GLY A 21 9.26 1.16 11.80
N ASP A 22 10.48 0.68 11.51
CA ASP A 22 11.61 1.55 11.18
C ASP A 22 11.58 1.95 9.71
N THR A 23 11.03 3.13 9.44
CA THR A 23 10.93 3.70 8.09
C THR A 23 11.91 4.83 7.84
N LYS A 24 12.79 5.17 8.80
CA LYS A 24 13.69 6.33 8.68
C LYS A 24 14.76 6.14 7.60
N SER A 25 15.08 4.88 7.30
CA SER A 25 16.09 4.49 6.31
C SER A 25 15.52 4.29 4.90
N ILE A 26 14.22 4.53 4.72
CA ILE A 26 13.50 4.19 3.49
C ILE A 26 12.79 5.43 2.94
N ASP A 27 13.02 5.72 1.66
CA ASP A 27 12.19 6.65 0.92
C ASP A 27 10.83 6.01 0.63
N GLN A 28 9.85 6.34 1.46
CA GLN A 28 8.50 5.81 1.44
C GLN A 28 7.79 6.08 0.11
N GLN A 29 7.95 7.28 -0.45
CA GLN A 29 7.27 7.68 -1.69
C GLN A 29 7.85 6.91 -2.88
N THR A 30 9.18 6.84 -2.96
CA THR A 30 9.86 6.08 -4.01
C THR A 30 9.52 4.59 -3.94
N ILE A 31 9.50 3.98 -2.75
CA ILE A 31 9.08 2.58 -2.61
C ILE A 31 7.62 2.38 -3.05
N SER A 32 6.72 3.29 -2.69
CA SER A 32 5.30 3.16 -3.05
C SER A 32 5.10 3.14 -4.56
N ALA A 33 5.72 4.09 -5.27
CA ALA A 33 5.68 4.16 -6.73
C ALA A 33 6.28 2.90 -7.39
N LEU A 34 7.43 2.42 -6.89
CA LEU A 34 8.08 1.21 -7.41
C LEU A 34 7.26 -0.05 -7.16
N VAL A 35 6.61 -0.17 -6.00
CA VAL A 35 5.73 -1.28 -5.66
C VAL A 35 4.52 -1.31 -6.59
N ALA A 36 3.85 -0.18 -6.81
CA ALA A 36 2.72 -0.09 -7.72
C ALA A 36 3.11 -0.44 -9.16
N GLY A 37 4.24 0.10 -9.66
CA GLY A 37 4.75 -0.23 -10.99
C GLY A 37 5.11 -1.72 -11.15
N SER A 38 5.80 -2.29 -10.16
CA SER A 38 6.18 -3.71 -10.16
C SER A 38 4.94 -4.62 -10.11
N TYR A 39 3.96 -4.30 -9.27
CA TYR A 39 2.71 -5.03 -9.19
C TYR A 39 1.91 -4.93 -10.50
N ALA A 40 1.82 -3.76 -11.12
CA ALA A 40 1.13 -3.58 -12.40
C ALA A 40 1.74 -4.47 -13.50
N ALA A 41 3.08 -4.51 -13.59
CA ALA A 41 3.78 -5.35 -14.55
C ALA A 41 3.59 -6.86 -14.27
N THR A 42 3.71 -7.27 -13.01
CA THR A 42 3.56 -8.69 -12.63
C THR A 42 2.11 -9.17 -12.72
N ARG A 43 1.11 -8.29 -12.62
CA ARG A 43 -0.30 -8.62 -12.89
C ARG A 43 -0.52 -9.02 -14.35
N GLU A 44 0.13 -8.35 -15.31
CA GLU A 44 0.04 -8.78 -16.72
C GLU A 44 0.73 -10.13 -16.94
N MET A 45 1.81 -10.41 -16.20
CA MET A 45 2.43 -11.75 -16.19
C MET A 45 1.48 -12.82 -15.62
N ALA A 46 0.75 -12.51 -14.53
CA ALA A 46 -0.23 -13.43 -13.95
C ALA A 46 -1.32 -13.81 -14.97
N LYS A 47 -1.86 -12.82 -15.69
CA LYS A 47 -2.85 -13.05 -16.75
C LYS A 47 -2.36 -13.97 -17.85
N LEU A 48 -1.08 -13.85 -18.25
CA LEU A 48 -0.48 -14.75 -19.24
C LEU A 48 -0.41 -16.21 -18.75
N LEU A 49 -0.39 -16.43 -17.43
CA LEU A 49 -0.43 -17.74 -16.80
C LEU A 49 -1.87 -18.24 -16.51
N GLY A 50 -2.89 -17.43 -16.82
CA GLY A 50 -4.29 -17.76 -16.54
C GLY A 50 -4.76 -17.39 -15.13
N GLU A 51 -3.97 -16.60 -14.39
CA GLU A 51 -4.31 -16.08 -13.06
C GLU A 51 -4.77 -14.62 -13.16
N ASP A 52 -5.64 -14.18 -12.25
CA ASP A 52 -6.07 -12.76 -12.21
C ASP A 52 -4.92 -11.84 -11.73
N GLU A 53 -4.21 -12.28 -10.68
CA GLU A 53 -3.06 -11.61 -10.09
C GLU A 53 -2.25 -12.55 -9.18
N PHE A 54 -0.99 -12.20 -8.91
CA PHE A 54 -0.24 -12.85 -7.83
C PHE A 54 -0.61 -12.25 -6.49
N SER A 55 -1.16 -13.07 -5.59
CA SER A 55 -1.53 -12.64 -4.23
C SER A 55 -0.32 -12.28 -3.36
N VAL A 56 0.84 -12.91 -3.61
CA VAL A 56 2.08 -12.66 -2.87
C VAL A 56 3.27 -12.65 -3.83
N LEU A 57 4.10 -11.60 -3.74
CA LEU A 57 5.38 -11.49 -4.42
C LEU A 57 6.50 -11.41 -3.37
N PHE A 58 7.61 -12.10 -3.61
CA PHE A 58 8.75 -12.09 -2.69
C PHE A 58 10.03 -11.78 -3.45
N HIS A 59 10.75 -10.77 -2.98
CA HIS A 59 12.05 -10.38 -3.52
C HIS A 59 13.11 -10.54 -2.43
N GLN A 60 14.04 -11.48 -2.66
CA GLN A 60 15.13 -11.75 -1.76
C GLN A 60 16.32 -10.85 -2.05
N GLY A 61 16.74 -10.05 -1.06
CA GLY A 61 18.02 -9.34 -1.11
C GLY A 61 19.10 -10.05 -0.30
N LYS A 62 20.33 -9.52 -0.36
CA LYS A 62 21.46 -10.06 0.42
C LYS A 62 21.35 -9.76 1.93
N ARG A 63 20.73 -8.63 2.27
CA ARG A 63 20.59 -8.14 3.66
C ARG A 63 19.14 -8.01 4.07
N ASP A 64 18.36 -7.39 3.20
CA ASP A 64 16.95 -7.10 3.40
C ASP A 64 16.14 -7.72 2.27
N SER A 65 15.00 -8.28 2.61
CA SER A 65 14.04 -8.82 1.67
C SER A 65 12.71 -8.10 1.82
N ILE A 66 11.91 -8.14 0.75
CA ILE A 66 10.59 -7.50 0.70
C ILE A 66 9.54 -8.49 0.21
N GLN A 67 8.45 -8.60 0.96
CA GLN A 67 7.25 -9.34 0.56
C GLN A 67 6.14 -8.33 0.25
N LEU A 68 5.54 -8.45 -0.94
CA LEU A 68 4.34 -7.72 -1.31
C LEU A 68 3.16 -8.67 -1.19
N SER A 69 2.11 -8.25 -0.48
CA SER A 69 0.87 -9.00 -0.32
C SER A 69 -0.28 -8.12 -0.76
N VAL A 70 -1.10 -8.59 -1.69
CA VAL A 70 -2.32 -7.86 -2.06
C VAL A 70 -3.30 -7.92 -0.88
N VAL A 71 -3.96 -6.80 -0.59
CA VAL A 71 -4.95 -6.68 0.48
C VAL A 71 -6.23 -6.09 -0.10
N GLY A 72 -7.27 -6.91 -0.19
CA GLY A 72 -8.50 -6.57 -0.92
C GLY A 72 -8.22 -6.09 -2.36
N ASP A 73 -9.07 -5.21 -2.87
CA ASP A 73 -9.04 -4.88 -4.31
C ASP A 73 -8.09 -3.74 -4.68
N ARG A 74 -7.69 -2.90 -3.71
CA ARG A 74 -7.09 -1.59 -3.99
C ARG A 74 -5.73 -1.34 -3.35
N THR A 75 -5.26 -2.22 -2.48
CA THR A 75 -4.04 -1.99 -1.71
C THR A 75 -3.07 -3.16 -1.73
N ILE A 76 -1.81 -2.85 -1.48
CA ILE A 76 -0.68 -3.76 -1.41
C ILE A 76 0.04 -3.46 -0.10
N MET A 77 0.22 -4.47 0.73
CA MET A 77 1.07 -4.40 1.91
C MET A 77 2.48 -4.87 1.56
N ALA A 78 3.45 -3.97 1.68
CA ALA A 78 4.87 -4.28 1.55
C ALA A 78 5.52 -4.46 2.93
N THR A 79 6.03 -5.65 3.19
CA THR A 79 6.73 -6.00 4.43
C THR A 79 8.22 -6.14 4.16
N VAL A 80 9.04 -5.33 4.83
CA VAL A 80 10.50 -5.39 4.74
C VAL A 80 11.06 -6.09 5.98
N PHE A 81 12.00 -7.01 5.79
CA PHE A 81 12.60 -7.78 6.87
C PHE A 81 14.04 -8.20 6.55
N ASP A 82 14.84 -8.44 7.59
CA ASP A 82 16.22 -8.88 7.46
C ASP A 82 16.37 -10.39 7.64
N ASN A 83 17.62 -10.85 7.53
CA ASN A 83 18.00 -12.25 7.64
C ASN A 83 17.77 -12.87 9.03
N GLN A 84 17.40 -12.09 10.05
CA GLN A 84 17.00 -12.63 11.36
C GLN A 84 15.57 -13.17 11.34
N THR A 85 14.81 -12.84 10.30
CA THR A 85 13.43 -13.25 10.09
C THR A 85 13.30 -14.18 8.90
N THR A 86 12.53 -15.25 9.04
CA THR A 86 12.28 -16.18 7.94
C THR A 86 11.07 -15.75 7.11
N VAL A 87 11.13 -16.03 5.81
CA VAL A 87 9.99 -15.86 4.87
C VAL A 87 8.71 -16.51 5.41
N GLY A 88 8.82 -17.69 6.02
CA GLY A 88 7.66 -18.42 6.54
C GLY A 88 6.94 -17.64 7.64
N MET A 89 7.68 -17.03 8.57
CA MET A 89 7.09 -16.20 9.63
C MET A 89 6.44 -14.95 9.05
N VAL A 90 7.13 -14.25 8.14
CA VAL A 90 6.58 -13.06 7.47
C VAL A 90 5.28 -13.43 6.76
N ARG A 91 5.28 -14.50 5.96
CA ARG A 91 4.08 -14.96 5.24
C ARG A 91 2.91 -15.27 6.17
N LEU A 92 3.17 -15.97 7.28
CA LEU A 92 2.12 -16.32 8.26
C LEU A 92 1.48 -15.07 8.86
N TYR A 93 2.29 -14.14 9.36
CA TYR A 93 1.79 -12.92 10.01
C TYR A 93 1.21 -11.92 9.01
N SER A 94 1.82 -11.76 7.83
CA SER A 94 1.30 -10.90 6.78
C SER A 94 -0.06 -11.38 6.31
N LYS A 95 -0.26 -12.70 6.13
CA LYS A 95 -1.57 -13.25 5.79
C LYS A 95 -2.63 -12.88 6.83
N SER A 96 -2.36 -13.09 8.11
CA SER A 96 -3.29 -12.72 9.19
C SER A 96 -3.56 -11.22 9.25
N ALA A 97 -2.57 -10.38 8.97
CA ALA A 97 -2.74 -8.93 8.88
C ALA A 97 -3.62 -8.52 7.70
N CYS A 98 -3.44 -9.14 6.53
CA CYS A 98 -4.27 -8.88 5.34
C CYS A 98 -5.74 -9.22 5.60
N GLU A 99 -6.02 -10.41 6.16
CA GLU A 99 -7.39 -10.84 6.49
C GLU A 99 -8.10 -9.90 7.48
N ASN A 100 -7.35 -9.29 8.41
CA ASN A 100 -7.92 -8.30 9.33
C ASN A 100 -8.15 -6.94 8.67
N MET A 101 -7.24 -6.51 7.78
CA MET A 101 -7.41 -5.27 7.02
C MET A 101 -8.57 -5.35 6.03
N GLU A 102 -8.77 -6.50 5.39
CA GLU A 102 -9.89 -6.72 4.46
C GLU A 102 -11.24 -6.51 5.15
N LYS A 103 -11.44 -7.04 6.36
CA LYS A 103 -12.66 -6.81 7.15
C LYS A 103 -12.88 -5.32 7.44
N ILE A 104 -11.80 -4.59 7.76
CA ILE A 104 -11.88 -3.14 7.98
C ILE A 104 -12.27 -2.42 6.69
N PHE A 105 -11.74 -2.83 5.54
CA PHE A 105 -12.08 -2.23 4.24
C PHE A 105 -13.53 -2.50 3.84
N GLU A 106 -14.05 -3.71 4.10
CA GLU A 106 -15.47 -4.04 3.90
C GLU A 106 -16.38 -3.17 4.78
N GLU A 107 -16.03 -3.01 6.07
CA GLU A 107 -16.75 -2.11 6.97
C GLU A 107 -16.72 -0.66 6.50
N ILE A 108 -15.61 -0.19 5.92
CA ILE A 108 -15.52 1.16 5.34
C ILE A 108 -16.39 1.26 4.08
N GLY A 109 -16.38 0.26 3.21
CA GLY A 109 -17.15 0.24 1.96
C GLY A 109 -18.66 0.25 2.15
N THR A 110 -19.16 -0.26 3.28
CA THR A 110 -20.60 -0.26 3.62
C THR A 110 -21.08 1.02 4.29
N ARG A 111 -20.17 1.96 4.64
CA ARG A 111 -20.56 3.24 5.21
C ARG A 111 -21.34 4.06 4.18
N PRO A 112 -22.47 4.68 4.56
CA PRO A 112 -23.20 5.54 3.64
C PRO A 112 -22.27 6.64 3.15
N ALA A 113 -22.21 6.83 1.83
CA ALA A 113 -21.46 7.93 1.25
C ALA A 113 -22.00 9.23 1.84
N ASN A 114 -21.23 9.83 2.75
CA ASN A 114 -21.54 11.15 3.25
C ASN A 114 -21.39 12.07 2.04
N LYS A 115 -22.50 12.43 1.40
CA LYS A 115 -22.52 13.49 0.40
C LYS A 115 -22.26 14.78 1.16
N ALA A 116 -21.00 15.02 1.52
CA ALA A 116 -20.53 16.34 1.85
C ALA A 116 -20.74 17.17 0.58
N THR A 117 -21.84 17.91 0.54
CA THR A 117 -22.03 18.97 -0.43
C THR A 117 -20.93 19.98 -0.18
N LEU A 118 -20.04 20.13 -1.15
CA LEU A 118 -19.08 21.24 -1.16
C LEU A 118 -19.90 22.52 -1.19
N ASP A 119 -19.84 23.31 -0.13
CA ASP A 119 -20.51 24.59 -0.06
C ASP A 119 -19.69 25.67 -0.79
N ALA A 120 -20.30 26.84 -0.95
CA ALA A 120 -19.65 27.97 -1.59
C ALA A 120 -18.39 28.41 -0.82
N GLU A 121 -18.36 28.19 0.50
CA GLU A 121 -17.23 28.53 1.37
C GLU A 121 -16.00 27.67 1.08
N PHE A 122 -16.19 26.36 0.83
CA PHE A 122 -15.12 25.51 0.32
C PHE A 122 -14.62 25.95 -1.06
N GLY A 123 -15.52 26.32 -1.96
CA GLY A 123 -15.18 26.79 -3.31
C GLY A 123 -14.32 28.06 -3.30
N ASP A 124 -14.72 29.06 -2.51
CA ASP A 124 -13.98 30.32 -2.36
C ASP A 124 -12.62 30.11 -1.68
N SER A 125 -12.57 29.26 -0.64
CA SER A 125 -11.33 28.90 0.04
C SER A 125 -10.36 28.16 -0.88
N ALA A 126 -10.86 27.21 -1.68
CA ALA A 126 -10.05 26.46 -2.64
C ALA A 126 -9.51 27.38 -3.74
N ARG A 127 -10.33 28.31 -4.25
CA ARG A 127 -9.89 29.29 -5.24
C ARG A 127 -8.80 30.21 -4.70
N GLY A 128 -8.98 30.76 -3.49
CA GLY A 128 -7.95 31.59 -2.85
C GLY A 128 -6.64 30.83 -2.64
N ALA A 129 -6.71 29.55 -2.26
CA ALA A 129 -5.52 28.71 -2.11
C ALA A 129 -4.81 28.44 -3.45
N LEU A 130 -5.56 28.22 -4.55
CA LEU A 130 -4.99 28.05 -5.88
C LEU A 130 -4.32 29.34 -6.38
N ASP A 131 -5.02 30.48 -6.25
CA ASP A 131 -4.48 31.78 -6.66
C ASP A 131 -3.19 32.10 -5.89
N PHE A 132 -3.12 31.77 -4.59
CA PHE A 132 -1.89 31.88 -3.80
C PHE A 132 -0.78 30.94 -4.30
N PHE A 133 -1.09 29.67 -4.53
CA PHE A 133 -0.12 28.65 -4.94
C PHE A 133 0.52 28.92 -6.32
N PHE A 134 -0.22 29.56 -7.24
CA PHE A 134 0.21 29.88 -8.60
C PHE A 134 0.50 31.38 -8.81
N SER A 135 0.76 32.13 -7.73
CA SER A 135 1.03 33.58 -7.80
C SER A 135 2.47 33.98 -8.16
N GLU A 136 3.34 33.02 -8.46
CA GLU A 136 4.64 33.19 -9.15
C GLU A 136 4.64 32.49 -10.52
#